data_AF-A0A2P6Q183-F1
#
_entry.id   AF-A0A2P6Q183-F1
#
_cell.length_a   1.000
_cell.length_b   1.000
_cell.length_c   1.000
_cell.angle_alpha   90.00
_cell.angle_beta   90.00
_cell.angle_gamma   90.00
#
_symmetry.space_group_name_H-M   'P 1'
#
loop_
_entity.id
_entity.type
_entity.pdbx_description
1 polymer ?
#
loop_
_entity_poly.entity_id
_entity_poly.type
_entity_poly.pdbx_seq_one_letter_code
_entity_poly.pdbx_strand_id
1 'polypeptide(L)' 'MTMQTRVFIVHMAPSLGSQLFAKAKELGMMSEGYVWIMTNGMTNYFSSLNSSVIDTMQGVLGLKTYVPVTEELENFRGR' A
#
# COMPACT_ATOMS: atom_id res chain seq x y z
N MET A 1 29.10 -10.46 -9.79
CA MET A 1 28.38 -9.44 -9.00
C MET A 1 27.02 -10.02 -8.66
N THR A 2 26.66 -10.17 -7.39
CA THR A 2 25.32 -10.62 -6.99
C THR A 2 24.38 -9.42 -7.00
N MET A 3 23.24 -9.53 -7.70
CA MET A 3 22.23 -8.49 -7.72
C MET A 3 21.65 -8.34 -6.31
N GLN A 4 21.72 -7.14 -5.72
CA GLN A 4 21.09 -6.90 -4.42
C GLN A 4 19.57 -7.04 -4.56
N THR A 5 18.94 -7.66 -3.57
CA THR A 5 17.48 -7.75 -3.48
C THR A 5 16.89 -6.35 -3.37
N ARG A 6 15.94 -6.03 -4.25
CA ARG A 6 15.25 -4.72 -4.31
C ARG A 6 13.74 -4.88 -4.34
N VAL A 7 13.24 -6.02 -3.86
CA VAL A 7 11.82 -6.32 -3.72
C VAL A 7 11.45 -6.18 -2.24
N PHE A 8 10.50 -5.30 -1.96
CA PHE A 8 10.02 -5.02 -0.61
C PHE A 8 8.55 -5.39 -0.47
N ILE A 9 8.23 -6.22 0.53
CA ILE A 9 6.85 -6.53 0.91
C ILE A 9 6.54 -5.74 2.18
N VAL A 10 5.54 -4.86 2.11
CA VAL A 10 5.17 -3.94 3.17
C VAL A 10 3.91 -4.43 3.87
N HIS A 11 4.08 -4.83 5.13
CA HIS A 11 3.01 -5.18 6.06
C HIS A 11 3.09 -4.28 7.29
N MET A 12 2.37 -3.16 7.26
CA MET A 12 2.41 -2.12 8.28
C MET A 12 1.04 -1.43 8.39
N ALA A 13 0.81 -0.75 9.52
CA ALA A 13 -0.29 0.19 9.64
C ALA A 13 -0.17 1.31 8.58
N PRO A 14 -1.28 1.85 8.05
CA PRO A 14 -1.24 2.84 6.98
C PRO A 14 -0.36 4.05 7.29
N SER A 15 -0.42 4.59 8.52
CA SER A 15 0.38 5.74 8.93
C SER A 15 1.89 5.48 8.91
N LEU A 16 2.32 4.27 9.27
CA LEU A 16 3.74 3.87 9.23
C LEU A 16 4.20 3.60 7.81
N GLY A 17 3.38 2.89 7.02
CA GLY A 17 3.67 2.66 5.62
C GLY A 17 3.80 3.96 4.82
N SER A 18 2.93 4.95 5.08
CA SER A 18 3.05 6.28 4.48
C SER A 18 4.38 6.97 4.78
N GLN A 19 4.85 6.89 6.03
CA GLN A 19 6.16 7.46 6.40
C GLN A 19 7.31 6.70 5.74
N LEU A 20 7.20 5.37 5.64
CA LEU A 20 8.18 4.54 4.92
C LEU A 20 8.29 4.97 3.45
N PHE A 21 7.16 5.10 2.74
CA PHE A 21 7.17 5.48 1.33
C PHE A 21 7.67 6.91 1.10
N ALA A 22 7.36 7.84 2.01
CA ALA A 22 7.93 9.18 1.97
C ALA A 22 9.48 9.13 2.05
N LYS A 23 10.03 8.36 2.98
CA LYS A 23 11.49 8.18 3.11
C LYS A 23 12.10 7.41 1.96
N ALA A 24 11.45 6.36 1.46
CA ALA A 24 11.89 5.64 0.28
C ALA A 24 11.97 6.58 -0.95
N LYS A 25 11.00 7.48 -1.11
CA LYS A 25 11.00 8.50 -2.17
C LYS A 25 12.16 9.49 -2.00
N GLU A 26 12.37 10.03 -0.79
CA GLU A 26 13.52 10.91 -0.49
C GLU A 26 14.87 10.24 -0.80
N LEU A 27 15.00 8.94 -0.55
CA LEU A 27 16.20 8.15 -0.81
C LEU A 27 16.32 7.64 -2.25
N GLY A 28 15.39 8.00 -3.14
CA GLY A 28 15.40 7.55 -4.54
C GLY A 28 15.05 6.06 -4.72
N MET A 29 14.56 5.39 -3.68
CA MET A 29 14.19 3.96 -3.72
C MET A 29 12.83 3.71 -4.37
N MET A 30 12.13 4.76 -4.80
CA MET A 30 10.91 4.67 -5.63
C MET A 30 11.22 4.74 -7.15
N SER A 31 12.50 4.83 -7.52
CA SER A 31 12.94 4.85 -8.91
C SER A 31 13.02 3.44 -9.53
N GLU A 32 13.31 3.39 -10.82
CA GLU A 32 13.47 2.15 -11.56
C GLU A 32 14.50 1.20 -10.90
N GLY A 33 14.18 -0.09 -10.87
CA GLY A 33 14.99 -1.12 -10.24
C GLY A 33 14.56 -1.50 -8.83
N TYR A 34 13.53 -0.84 -8.28
CA TYR A 34 12.88 -1.22 -7.02
C TYR A 34 11.46 -1.72 -7.23
N VAL A 35 11.07 -2.73 -6.46
CA VAL A 35 9.72 -3.31 -6.49
C VAL A 35 9.12 -3.19 -5.10
N TRP A 36 7.91 -2.65 -5.04
CA TRP A 36 7.18 -2.45 -3.79
C TRP A 36 5.82 -3.15 -3.86
N ILE A 37 5.54 -4.00 -2.86
CA ILE A 37 4.29 -4.74 -2.75
C ILE A 37 3.66 -4.44 -1.39
N MET A 38 2.48 -3.86 -1.37
CA MET A 38 1.69 -3.64 -0.16
C MET A 38 0.73 -4.80 0.08
N THR A 39 0.76 -5.34 1.29
CA THR A 39 -0.23 -6.33 1.75
C THR A 39 -1.60 -5.70 2.00
N ASN A 40 -2.65 -6.55 2.05
CA ASN A 40 -4.02 -6.12 2.31
C ASN A 40 -4.23 -5.37 3.64
N GLY A 41 -3.36 -5.60 4.64
CA GLY A 41 -3.38 -4.87 5.91
C GLY A 41 -3.20 -3.36 5.75
N MET A 42 -2.59 -2.89 4.66
CA MET A 42 -2.40 -1.47 4.38
C MET A 42 -3.37 -0.98 3.30
N THR A 43 -3.46 -1.68 2.19
CA THR A 43 -4.26 -1.31 1.00
C THR A 43 -5.78 -1.37 1.23
N ASN A 44 -6.27 -2.16 2.19
CA ASN A 44 -7.70 -2.11 2.55
C ASN A 44 -8.10 -0.74 3.12
N TYR A 45 -7.16 0.01 3.68
CA TYR A 45 -7.34 1.37 4.21
C TYR A 45 -6.86 2.46 3.25
N PHE A 46 -6.58 2.12 1.99
CA PHE A 46 -6.00 3.09 1.04
C PHE A 46 -6.91 4.32 0.82
N SER A 47 -8.24 4.14 0.91
CA SER A 47 -9.21 5.23 0.77
C SER A 47 -9.18 6.24 1.93
N SER A 48 -8.54 5.93 3.06
CA SER A 48 -8.37 6.88 4.16
C SER A 48 -7.09 7.70 4.09
N LEU A 49 -6.23 7.44 3.09
CA LEU A 49 -5.00 8.21 2.87
C LEU A 49 -5.29 9.48 2.07
N ASN A 50 -4.58 10.56 2.38
CA ASN A 50 -4.68 11.79 1.59
C ASN A 50 -3.95 11.66 0.24
N SER A 51 -4.33 12.48 -0.74
CA SER A 51 -3.76 12.43 -2.10
C SER A 51 -2.25 12.61 -2.12
N SER A 52 -1.72 13.56 -1.35
CA SER A 52 -0.28 13.83 -1.27
C SER A 52 0.53 12.61 -0.82
N VAL A 53 -0.01 11.83 0.12
CA VAL A 53 0.59 10.57 0.59
C VAL A 53 0.51 9.51 -0.51
N ILE A 54 -0.61 9.40 -1.22
CA ILE A 54 -0.78 8.46 -2.34
C ILE A 54 0.23 8.77 -3.46
N ASP A 55 0.52 10.04 -3.75
CA ASP A 55 1.51 10.47 -4.75
C ASP A 55 2.95 10.05 -4.40
N THR A 56 3.22 9.70 -3.14
CA THR A 56 4.52 9.11 -2.74
C THR A 56 4.64 7.63 -3.08
N MET A 57 3.52 6.95 -3.34
CA MET A 57 3.42 5.51 -3.56
C MET A 57 3.25 5.14 -5.03
N GLN A 58 3.54 6.05 -5.96
CA GLN A 58 3.46 5.75 -7.38
C GLN A 58 4.41 4.60 -7.74
N GLY A 59 3.88 3.58 -8.41
CA GLY A 59 4.62 2.36 -8.78
C GLY A 59 4.50 1.20 -7.78
N VAL A 60 3.80 1.39 -6.65
CA VAL A 60 3.57 0.32 -5.67
C VAL A 60 2.42 -0.59 -6.11
N LEU A 61 2.63 -1.91 -6.04
CA LEU A 61 1.58 -2.90 -6.25
C LEU A 61 0.85 -3.18 -4.94
N GLY A 62 -0.47 -3.02 -4.91
CA GLY A 62 -1.29 -3.29 -3.72
C GLY A 62 -2.22 -4.49 -3.88
N LEU A 63 -2.41 -5.25 -2.80
CA LEU A 63 -3.42 -6.31 -2.73
C LEU A 63 -4.68 -5.83 -2.01
N LYS A 64 -5.82 -5.68 -2.67
CA LYS A 64 -7.08 -5.31 -1.99
C LYS A 64 -7.94 -6.54 -1.74
N THR A 65 -8.46 -6.67 -0.52
CA THR A 65 -9.42 -7.74 -0.21
C THR A 65 -10.73 -7.44 -0.94
N TYR A 66 -11.17 -8.38 -1.78
CA TYR A 66 -12.48 -8.30 -2.40
C TYR A 66 -13.53 -8.79 -1.41
N VAL A 67 -14.52 -7.95 -1.12
CA VAL A 67 -15.69 -8.30 -0.31
C VAL A 67 -16.90 -8.24 -1.26
N PRO A 68 -17.54 -9.37 -1.58
CA PRO A 68 -18.73 -9.38 -2.44
C PRO A 68 -19.85 -8.54 -1.83
N VAL A 69 -20.59 -7.83 -2.68
CA VAL A 69 -21.80 -7.10 -2.25
C VAL A 69 -22.94 -8.09 -2.13
N THR A 70 -23.30 -8.44 -0.89
CA THR A 70 -24.42 -9.34 -0.57
C THR A 70 -25.43 -8.64 0.33
N GLU A 71 -26.64 -9.20 0.44
CA GLU A 71 -27.67 -8.67 1.32
C GLU A 71 -27.22 -8.66 2.79
N GLU A 72 -26.48 -9.69 3.22
CA GLU A 72 -25.90 -9.76 4.57
C GLU A 72 -24.89 -8.65 4.83
N LEU A 73 -24.07 -8.29 3.82
CA LEU A 73 -23.13 -7.18 3.94
C LEU A 73 -23.86 -5.84 4.09
N GLU A 74 -24.89 -5.59 3.29
CA GLU A 74 -25.67 -4.36 3.38
C GLU A 74 -26.42 -4.27 4.72
N ASN A 75 -27.02 -5.38 5.16
CA ASN A 75 -27.65 -5.50 6.48
C ASN A 75 -26.66 -5.29 7.63
N PHE A 76 -25.39 -5.68 7.46
CA PHE A 76 -24.33 -5.43 8.44
C PHE A 76 -23.93 -3.94 8.49
N ARG A 77 -23.84 -3.27 7.35
CA ARG A 77 -23.42 -1.85 7.26
C ARG A 77 -24.48 -0.86 7.74
N GLY A 78 -25.75 -1.25 7.72
CA GLY A 78 -26.87 -0.42 8.19
C GLY A 78 -27.11 -0.44 9.71
N ARG A 79 -26.35 -1.25 10.46
CA ARG A 79 -26.38 -1.30 11.94
C ARG A 79 -25.40 -0.29 12.53
#